data_AF-A0A800UGB3-F1
#
_entry.id   AF-A0A800UGB3-F1
#
_cell.length_a   1.000
_cell.length_b   1.000
_cell.length_c   1.000
_cell.angle_alpha   90.00
_cell.angle_beta   90.00
_cell.angle_gamma   90.00
#
_symmetry.space_group_name_H-M   'P 1'
#
loop_
_entity.id
_entity.type
_entity.pdbx_description
1 polymer ?
#
loop_
_entity_poly.entity_id
_entity_poly.type
_entity_poly.pdbx_seq_one_letter_code
_entity_poly.pdbx_strand_id
1 'polypeptide(L)'
;MIKYLELTRPLNCLMAGLAILIGSIVGAGGAVSPYMSQMALAFIAGCVITAGGNAINDFYDAKIDATNKPFRPIPSGRVSAKGALRFSIGLLTVGVALSYFINFICFLIAMANSLILIYYAYRLKRTVLWGNICIGYLTGSAFLFGGAAVNGIAVTSTLFMLAMLTTIGREIVKDMEDLEGDKKEGAVTLPIRIGKRKSTMVALMFIILAVLLSPIPVIFGILGTSYLLVVALACVILLVGGAVIKKSPSMASLLIKSAMVVALFAFIVGAMLVK
;
A
#
# COMPACT_ATOMS: atom_id res chain seq x y z
N MET A 1 -8.91 -19.68 16.52
CA MET A 1 -7.72 -19.42 15.68
C MET A 1 -8.07 -18.96 14.27
N ILE A 2 -8.81 -19.74 13.47
CA ILE A 2 -9.19 -19.40 12.07
C ILE A 2 -9.84 -18.00 11.94
N LYS A 3 -10.75 -17.65 12.86
CA LYS A 3 -11.47 -16.36 12.86
C LYS A 3 -10.55 -15.13 13.00
N TYR A 4 -9.46 -15.25 13.75
CA TYR A 4 -8.49 -14.16 13.91
C TYR A 4 -7.55 -14.06 12.71
N LEU A 5 -7.23 -15.18 12.06
CA LEU A 5 -6.48 -15.19 10.80
C LEU A 5 -7.25 -14.51 9.67
N GLU A 6 -8.58 -14.62 9.67
CA GLU A 6 -9.43 -13.90 8.71
C GLU A 6 -9.33 -12.37 8.88
N LEU A 7 -9.25 -11.88 10.13
CA LEU A 7 -9.05 -10.45 10.43
C LEU A 7 -7.72 -9.91 9.92
N THR A 8 -6.67 -10.72 9.90
CA THR A 8 -5.35 -10.26 9.45
C THR A 8 -5.27 -10.09 7.94
N ARG A 9 -6.17 -10.72 7.16
CA ARG A 9 -6.15 -10.76 5.68
C ARG A 9 -4.77 -11.19 5.15
N PRO A 10 -4.40 -12.49 5.27
CA PRO A 10 -3.02 -12.96 5.05
C PRO A 10 -2.43 -12.59 3.70
N LEU A 11 -3.24 -12.56 2.64
CA LEU A 11 -2.79 -12.14 1.31
C LEU A 11 -2.35 -10.67 1.28
N ASN A 12 -3.03 -9.78 2.00
CA ASN A 12 -2.63 -8.37 2.11
C ASN A 12 -1.31 -8.25 2.89
N CYS A 13 -1.15 -9.02 3.97
CA CYS A 13 0.11 -9.07 4.71
C CYS A 13 1.27 -9.53 3.82
N LEU A 14 1.05 -10.59 3.03
CA LEU A 14 2.05 -11.10 2.09
C LEU A 14 2.44 -10.05 1.04
N MET A 15 1.46 -9.34 0.47
CA MET A 15 1.74 -8.27 -0.51
C MET A 15 2.59 -7.14 0.11
N ALA A 16 2.27 -6.72 1.34
CA ALA A 16 3.04 -5.71 2.05
C ALA A 16 4.47 -6.21 2.37
N GLY A 17 4.60 -7.46 2.81
CA GLY A 17 5.88 -8.10 3.03
C GLY A 17 6.73 -8.18 1.76
N LEU A 18 6.14 -8.54 0.62
CA LEU A 18 6.83 -8.57 -0.67
C LEU A 18 7.34 -7.18 -1.08
N ALA A 19 6.54 -6.12 -0.88
CA ALA A 19 7.00 -4.75 -1.14
C ALA A 19 8.20 -4.36 -0.25
N ILE A 20 8.18 -4.76 1.03
CA ILE A 20 9.31 -4.57 1.96
C ILE A 20 10.56 -5.32 1.50
N LEU A 21 10.42 -6.57 1.06
CA LEU A 21 11.55 -7.34 0.54
C LEU A 21 12.12 -6.72 -0.73
N ILE A 22 11.28 -6.27 -1.66
CA ILE A 22 11.72 -5.56 -2.86
C ILE A 22 12.47 -4.27 -2.50
N GLY A 23 11.92 -3.47 -1.57
CA GLY A 23 12.60 -2.30 -1.06
C GLY A 23 13.97 -2.64 -0.45
N SER A 24 14.06 -3.75 0.28
CA SER A 24 15.33 -4.19 0.87
C SER A 24 16.34 -4.66 -0.20
N ILE A 25 15.91 -5.42 -1.20
CA ILE A 25 16.79 -5.89 -2.29
C ILE A 25 17.36 -4.71 -3.08
N VAL A 26 16.50 -3.75 -3.41
CA VAL A 26 16.89 -2.52 -4.12
C VAL A 26 17.79 -1.66 -3.24
N GLY A 27 17.43 -1.47 -1.97
CA GLY A 27 18.20 -0.70 -1.00
C GLY A 27 19.60 -1.28 -0.74
N ALA A 28 19.75 -2.60 -0.80
CA ALA A 28 21.02 -3.29 -0.64
C ALA A 28 21.87 -3.31 -1.93
N GLY A 29 21.38 -2.73 -3.05
CA GLY A 29 22.06 -2.79 -4.34
C GLY A 29 22.26 -4.22 -4.85
N GLY A 30 21.36 -5.15 -4.52
CA GLY A 30 21.48 -6.57 -4.87
C GLY A 30 22.37 -7.40 -3.93
N ALA A 31 23.15 -6.79 -3.05
CA ALA A 31 23.97 -7.50 -2.06
C ALA A 31 23.13 -7.96 -0.86
N VAL A 32 22.34 -9.02 -1.05
CA VAL A 32 21.35 -9.50 -0.05
C VAL A 32 22.00 -10.26 1.12
N SER A 33 23.09 -10.99 0.88
CA SER A 33 23.68 -11.90 1.87
C SER A 33 24.01 -11.26 3.24
N PRO A 34 24.57 -10.03 3.32
CA PRO A 34 24.85 -9.38 4.60
C PRO A 34 23.61 -8.98 5.40
N TYR A 35 22.44 -8.91 4.75
CA TYR A 35 21.22 -8.32 5.31
C TYR A 35 20.08 -9.32 5.53
N MET A 36 20.34 -10.62 5.38
CA MET A 36 19.27 -11.64 5.39
C MET A 36 18.42 -11.62 6.67
N SER A 37 19.04 -11.43 7.84
CA SER A 37 18.32 -11.39 9.11
C SER A 37 17.47 -10.12 9.26
N GLN A 38 18.00 -8.96 8.86
CA GLN A 38 17.29 -7.69 8.85
C GLN A 38 16.11 -7.74 7.87
N MET A 39 16.29 -8.31 6.69
CA MET A 39 15.25 -8.48 5.68
C MET A 39 14.13 -9.41 6.15
N ALA A 40 14.48 -10.54 6.76
CA ALA A 40 13.49 -11.46 7.33
C ALA A 40 12.70 -10.80 8.46
N LEU A 41 13.38 -10.09 9.36
CA LEU A 41 12.73 -9.38 10.45
C LEU A 41 11.85 -8.23 9.95
N ALA A 42 12.30 -7.49 8.93
CA ALA A 42 11.51 -6.43 8.28
C ALA A 42 10.24 -7.00 7.62
N PHE A 43 10.36 -8.12 6.91
CA PHE A 43 9.21 -8.81 6.32
C PHE A 43 8.18 -9.21 7.38
N ILE A 44 8.64 -9.85 8.47
CA ILE A 44 7.77 -10.29 9.57
C ILE A 44 7.11 -9.08 10.25
N ALA A 45 7.89 -8.07 10.63
CA ALA A 45 7.39 -6.85 11.27
C ALA A 45 6.32 -6.16 10.39
N GLY A 46 6.59 -6.00 9.10
CA GLY A 46 5.64 -5.44 8.15
C GLY A 46 4.35 -6.24 7.99
N CYS A 47 4.44 -7.57 7.92
CA CYS A 47 3.27 -8.45 7.87
C CYS A 47 2.42 -8.33 9.14
N VAL A 48 3.06 -8.26 10.31
CA VAL A 48 2.41 -8.10 11.62
C VAL A 48 1.74 -6.73 11.76
N ILE A 49 2.41 -5.65 11.34
CA ILE A 49 1.81 -4.30 11.32
C ILE A 49 0.61 -4.26 10.36
N THR A 50 0.74 -4.85 9.17
CA THR A 50 -0.35 -4.92 8.18
C THR A 50 -1.54 -5.71 8.73
N ALA A 51 -1.28 -6.81 9.44
CA ALA A 51 -2.30 -7.59 10.12
C ALA A 51 -3.03 -6.78 11.19
N GLY A 52 -2.29 -6.02 12.01
CA GLY A 52 -2.85 -5.08 12.98
C GLY A 52 -3.71 -4.01 12.33
N GLY A 53 -3.24 -3.43 11.23
CA GLY A 53 -3.95 -2.45 10.40
C GLY A 53 -5.26 -2.97 9.82
N ASN A 54 -5.28 -4.21 9.32
CA ASN A 54 -6.50 -4.85 8.82
C ASN A 54 -7.51 -5.08 9.94
N ALA A 55 -7.05 -5.53 11.12
CA ALA A 55 -7.91 -5.79 12.27
C ALA A 55 -8.50 -4.50 12.88
N ILE A 56 -7.73 -3.40 12.97
CA ILE A 56 -8.28 -2.10 13.44
C ILE A 56 -9.30 -1.54 12.45
N ASN A 57 -9.05 -1.73 11.14
CA ASN A 57 -9.98 -1.30 10.12
C ASN A 57 -11.34 -2.03 10.25
N ASP A 58 -11.33 -3.35 10.42
CA ASP A 58 -12.57 -4.11 10.64
C ASP A 58 -13.28 -3.70 11.94
N PHE A 59 -12.55 -3.33 13.00
CA PHE A 59 -13.14 -2.82 14.24
C PHE A 59 -13.96 -1.55 14.00
N TYR A 60 -13.41 -0.56 13.28
CA TYR A 60 -14.12 0.68 12.97
C TYR A 60 -15.22 0.50 11.91
N ASP A 61 -15.08 -0.47 11.00
CA ASP A 61 -16.07 -0.79 9.97
C ASP A 61 -17.21 -1.69 10.47
N ALA A 62 -17.14 -2.24 11.69
CA ALA A 62 -18.03 -3.29 12.17
C ALA A 62 -19.54 -3.00 11.99
N LYS A 63 -19.98 -1.76 12.21
CA LYS A 63 -21.39 -1.37 12.03
C LYS A 63 -21.82 -1.39 10.57
N ILE A 64 -20.94 -0.98 9.67
CA ILE A 64 -21.22 -0.92 8.22
C ILE A 64 -21.13 -2.31 7.62
N ASP A 65 -20.12 -3.07 8.03
CA ASP A 65 -19.97 -4.45 7.60
C ASP A 65 -21.13 -5.32 8.11
N ALA A 66 -21.86 -4.96 9.17
CA ALA A 66 -23.09 -5.65 9.55
C ALA A 66 -24.19 -5.59 8.48
N THR A 67 -24.20 -4.54 7.66
CA THR A 67 -25.11 -4.42 6.53
C THR A 67 -24.50 -4.98 5.24
N ASN A 68 -23.24 -4.62 4.94
CA ASN A 68 -22.64 -4.92 3.64
C ASN A 68 -21.96 -6.29 3.57
N LYS A 69 -21.39 -6.75 4.69
CA LYS A 69 -20.54 -7.95 4.77
C LYS A 69 -20.81 -8.70 6.09
N PRO A 70 -22.06 -9.12 6.35
CA PRO A 70 -22.46 -9.66 7.65
C PRO A 70 -21.70 -10.93 8.03
N PHE A 71 -21.14 -11.63 7.05
CA PHE A 71 -20.31 -12.82 7.24
C PHE A 71 -18.93 -12.54 7.89
N ARG A 72 -18.45 -11.28 7.93
CA ARG A 72 -17.14 -10.94 8.50
C ARG A 72 -17.02 -11.30 9.98
N PRO A 73 -15.81 -11.49 10.53
CA PRO A 73 -15.64 -12.02 11.88
C PRO A 73 -16.30 -11.19 13.00
N ILE A 74 -16.27 -9.85 12.91
CA ILE A 74 -16.89 -8.98 13.92
C ILE A 74 -18.42 -8.93 13.76
N PRO A 75 -18.98 -8.60 12.58
CA PRO A 75 -20.44 -8.51 12.44
C PRO A 75 -21.17 -9.85 12.65
N SER A 76 -20.55 -10.98 12.28
CA SER A 76 -21.10 -12.32 12.52
C SER A 76 -21.04 -12.77 13.99
N GLY A 77 -20.50 -11.95 14.90
CA GLY A 77 -20.31 -12.29 16.31
C GLY A 77 -19.21 -13.34 16.57
N ARG A 78 -18.53 -13.83 15.52
CA ARG A 78 -17.44 -14.81 15.65
C ARG A 78 -16.26 -14.27 16.47
N VAL A 79 -16.02 -12.96 16.43
CA VAL A 79 -15.03 -12.22 17.22
C VAL A 79 -15.69 -10.98 17.81
N SER A 80 -15.52 -10.73 19.11
CA SER A 80 -16.05 -9.50 19.72
C SER A 80 -15.26 -8.27 19.26
N ALA A 81 -15.92 -7.11 19.13
CA ALA A 81 -15.26 -5.86 18.73
C ALA A 81 -14.10 -5.50 19.68
N LYS A 82 -14.30 -5.63 21.00
CA LYS A 82 -13.23 -5.42 22.00
C LYS A 82 -12.07 -6.42 21.86
N GLY A 83 -12.35 -7.65 21.43
CA GLY A 83 -11.33 -8.66 21.16
C GLY A 83 -10.51 -8.33 19.92
N ALA A 84 -11.18 -7.92 18.83
CA ALA A 84 -10.51 -7.47 17.61
C ALA A 84 -9.62 -6.23 17.84
N LEU A 85 -10.10 -5.26 18.65
CA LEU A 85 -9.32 -4.09 19.03
C LEU A 85 -8.05 -4.48 19.81
N ARG A 86 -8.18 -5.30 20.86
CA ARG A 86 -7.03 -5.78 21.65
C ARG A 86 -6.03 -6.56 20.80
N PHE A 87 -6.54 -7.42 19.92
CA PHE A 87 -5.71 -8.18 18.99
C PHE A 87 -4.95 -7.26 18.03
N SER A 88 -5.62 -6.27 17.46
CA SER A 88 -5.00 -5.28 16.58
C SER A 88 -3.90 -4.49 17.29
N ILE A 89 -4.18 -3.90 18.46
CA ILE A 89 -3.19 -3.13 19.23
C ILE A 89 -2.01 -4.01 19.62
N GLY A 90 -2.26 -5.28 20.00
CA GLY A 90 -1.20 -6.25 20.26
C GLY A 90 -0.29 -6.48 19.04
N LEU A 91 -0.88 -6.72 17.87
CA LEU A 91 -0.12 -6.88 16.62
C LEU A 91 0.69 -5.63 16.26
N LEU A 92 0.08 -4.44 16.31
CA LEU A 92 0.80 -3.18 16.02
C LEU A 92 1.97 -2.98 16.99
N THR A 93 1.76 -3.24 18.28
CA THR A 93 2.81 -3.14 19.31
C THR A 93 3.95 -4.12 19.04
N VAL A 94 3.64 -5.39 18.75
CA VAL A 94 4.64 -6.41 18.42
C VAL A 94 5.42 -6.02 17.15
N GLY A 95 4.73 -5.58 16.09
CA GLY A 95 5.37 -5.16 14.86
C GLY A 95 6.33 -3.97 15.03
N VAL A 96 5.92 -2.97 15.82
CA VAL A 96 6.79 -1.84 16.18
C VAL A 96 7.98 -2.28 17.02
N ALA A 97 7.77 -3.16 18.01
CA ALA A 97 8.84 -3.70 18.85
C ALA A 97 9.85 -4.51 18.03
N LEU A 98 9.40 -5.37 17.10
CA LEU A 98 10.27 -6.11 16.19
C LEU A 98 11.12 -5.17 15.33
N SER A 99 10.55 -4.04 14.90
CA SER A 99 11.25 -3.06 14.07
C SER A 99 12.41 -2.37 14.79
N TYR A 100 12.37 -2.28 16.12
CA TYR A 100 13.47 -1.75 16.94
C TYR A 100 14.72 -2.63 16.87
N PHE A 101 14.56 -3.96 16.76
CA PHE A 101 15.66 -4.90 16.63
C PHE A 101 16.29 -4.92 15.22
N ILE A 102 15.72 -4.19 14.26
CA ILE A 102 16.34 -3.96 12.94
C ILE A 102 17.29 -2.77 13.04
N ASN A 103 16.73 -1.58 13.29
CA ASN A 103 17.44 -0.34 13.61
C ASN A 103 16.43 0.76 14.02
N PHE A 104 16.94 1.89 14.50
CA PHE A 104 16.12 3.00 14.99
C PHE A 104 15.23 3.65 13.90
N ILE A 105 15.70 3.72 12.65
CA ILE A 105 14.92 4.28 11.54
C ILE A 105 13.70 3.40 11.24
N CYS A 106 13.88 2.08 11.18
CA CYS A 106 12.78 1.13 11.03
C CYS A 106 11.75 1.28 12.16
N PHE A 107 12.20 1.40 13.42
CA PHE A 107 11.31 1.66 14.55
C PHE A 107 10.44 2.91 14.34
N LEU A 108 11.04 4.04 13.92
CA LEU A 108 10.30 5.27 13.68
C LEU A 108 9.28 5.14 12.54
N ILE A 109 9.66 4.51 11.42
CA ILE A 109 8.75 4.27 10.29
C ILE A 109 7.59 3.35 10.73
N ALA A 110 7.88 2.26 11.44
CA ALA A 110 6.86 1.34 11.94
C ALA A 110 5.88 2.01 12.92
N MET A 111 6.40 2.84 13.83
CA MET A 111 5.59 3.61 14.77
C MET A 111 4.68 4.58 14.02
N ALA A 112 5.23 5.39 13.11
CA ALA A 112 4.47 6.32 12.30
C ALA A 112 3.37 5.61 11.49
N ASN A 113 3.72 4.51 10.81
CA ASN A 113 2.77 3.73 10.02
C ASN A 113 1.64 3.14 10.87
N SER A 114 1.95 2.67 12.07
CA SER A 114 0.95 2.12 13.00
C SER A 114 -0.03 3.19 13.48
N LEU A 115 0.47 4.38 13.82
CA LEU A 115 -0.37 5.53 14.18
C LEU A 115 -1.24 5.99 13.01
N ILE A 116 -0.68 6.05 11.81
CA ILE A 116 -1.38 6.43 10.58
C ILE A 116 -2.47 5.40 10.24
N LEU A 117 -2.22 4.10 10.38
CA LEU A 117 -3.21 3.04 10.18
C LEU A 117 -4.41 3.18 11.14
N ILE A 118 -4.14 3.46 12.42
CA ILE A 118 -5.20 3.71 13.42
C ILE A 118 -6.01 4.95 13.04
N TYR A 119 -5.33 6.05 12.72
CA TYR A 119 -5.98 7.31 12.39
C TYR A 119 -6.79 7.22 11.08
N TYR A 120 -6.26 6.48 10.10
CA TYR A 120 -6.95 6.18 8.86
C TYR A 120 -8.29 5.48 9.10
N ALA A 121 -8.26 4.39 9.87
CA ALA A 121 -9.43 3.60 10.18
C ALA A 121 -10.46 4.39 11.02
N TYR A 122 -9.99 5.25 11.92
CA TYR A 122 -10.85 6.07 12.76
C TYR A 122 -11.55 7.20 11.98
N ARG A 123 -10.82 7.92 11.11
CA ARG A 123 -11.30 9.20 10.54
C ARG A 123 -11.07 9.37 9.04
N LEU A 124 -9.93 8.96 8.48
CA LEU A 124 -9.56 9.38 7.12
C LEU A 124 -10.23 8.59 6.00
N LYS A 125 -10.61 7.34 6.24
CA LYS A 125 -11.17 6.44 5.21
C LYS A 125 -12.37 7.02 4.44
N ARG A 126 -13.13 7.95 5.03
CA ARG A 126 -14.32 8.58 4.41
C ARG A 126 -14.17 10.07 4.12
N THR A 127 -12.92 10.51 4.01
CA THR A 127 -12.59 11.90 3.69
C THR A 127 -12.24 12.06 2.22
N VAL A 128 -12.22 13.31 1.76
CA VAL A 128 -12.11 13.67 0.34
C VAL A 128 -10.85 13.10 -0.31
N LEU A 129 -9.67 13.61 0.03
CA LEU A 129 -8.39 13.22 -0.58
C LEU A 129 -7.41 12.63 0.44
N TRP A 130 -7.58 12.97 1.73
CA TRP A 130 -6.66 12.57 2.79
C TRP A 130 -6.62 11.05 3.00
N GLY A 131 -7.76 10.36 2.84
CA GLY A 131 -7.80 8.90 2.84
C GLY A 131 -6.95 8.29 1.73
N ASN A 132 -7.07 8.78 0.50
CA ASN A 132 -6.30 8.28 -0.64
C ASN A 132 -4.79 8.56 -0.47
N ILE A 133 -4.42 9.77 -0.02
CA ILE A 133 -3.02 10.14 0.28
C ILE A 133 -2.45 9.23 1.37
N CYS A 134 -3.22 8.97 2.43
CA CYS A 134 -2.82 8.11 3.52
C CYS A 134 -2.51 6.67 3.06
N ILE A 135 -3.37 6.08 2.23
CA ILE A 135 -3.13 4.74 1.67
C ILE A 135 -1.95 4.75 0.69
N GLY A 136 -1.80 5.82 -0.10
CA GLY A 136 -0.63 6.01 -0.94
C GLY A 136 0.67 6.03 -0.16
N TYR A 137 0.73 6.84 0.90
CA TYR A 137 1.88 6.89 1.81
C TYR A 137 2.15 5.52 2.44
N LEU A 138 1.14 4.86 3.02
CA LEU A 138 1.33 3.56 3.68
C LEU A 138 1.86 2.50 2.69
N THR A 139 1.33 2.49 1.46
CA THR A 139 1.79 1.56 0.41
C THR A 139 3.22 1.85 -0.02
N GLY A 140 3.57 3.12 -0.26
CA GLY A 140 4.94 3.51 -0.58
C GLY A 140 5.91 3.24 0.58
N SER A 141 5.48 3.50 1.81
CA SER A 141 6.33 3.40 3.01
C SER A 141 6.82 1.97 3.28
N ALA A 142 6.16 0.96 2.72
CA ALA A 142 6.63 -0.41 2.73
C ALA A 142 8.02 -0.53 2.05
N PHE A 143 8.24 0.16 0.93
CA PHE A 143 9.55 0.20 0.27
C PHE A 143 10.59 0.99 1.06
N LEU A 144 10.19 2.10 1.69
CA LEU A 144 11.09 2.86 2.58
C LEU A 144 11.52 2.01 3.77
N PHE A 145 10.58 1.29 4.39
CA PHE A 145 10.84 0.42 5.53
C PHE A 145 11.83 -0.70 5.17
N GLY A 146 11.65 -1.32 4.00
CA GLY A 146 12.61 -2.29 3.48
C GLY A 146 13.99 -1.72 3.21
N GLY A 147 14.06 -0.57 2.52
CA GLY A 147 15.35 0.10 2.27
C GLY A 147 16.05 0.52 3.56
N ALA A 148 15.31 1.04 4.54
CA ALA A 148 15.84 1.41 5.84
C ALA A 148 16.43 0.22 6.61
N ALA A 149 15.87 -1.00 6.44
CA ALA A 149 16.37 -2.20 7.08
C ALA A 149 17.80 -2.57 6.63
N VAL A 150 18.23 -2.07 5.47
CA VAL A 150 19.52 -2.36 4.84
C VAL A 150 20.35 -1.10 4.58
N ASN A 151 20.02 0.01 5.25
CA ASN A 151 20.66 1.33 5.10
C ASN A 151 20.53 1.97 3.69
N GLY A 152 19.60 1.51 2.86
CA GLY A 152 19.34 1.98 1.50
C GLY A 152 18.13 2.91 1.36
N ILE A 153 17.78 3.67 2.40
CA ILE A 153 16.54 4.50 2.39
C ILE A 153 16.52 5.58 1.29
N ALA A 154 17.68 6.16 0.96
CA ALA A 154 17.80 7.14 -0.11
C ALA A 154 17.46 6.53 -1.47
N VAL A 155 17.96 5.32 -1.72
CA VAL A 155 17.71 4.52 -2.94
C VAL A 155 16.23 4.16 -3.06
N THR A 156 15.59 3.73 -1.97
CA THR A 156 14.18 3.31 -1.99
C THR A 156 13.18 4.47 -1.96
N SER A 157 13.64 5.71 -1.78
CA SER A 157 12.77 6.89 -1.79
C SER A 157 12.09 7.10 -3.15
N THR A 158 12.74 6.72 -4.26
CA THR A 158 12.10 6.79 -5.57
C THR A 158 10.98 5.75 -5.73
N LEU A 159 11.20 4.53 -5.23
CA LEU A 159 10.17 3.47 -5.22
C LEU A 159 8.96 3.88 -4.38
N PHE A 160 9.22 4.45 -3.21
CA PHE A 160 8.19 5.06 -2.35
C PHE A 160 7.34 6.06 -3.11
N MET A 161 7.96 7.02 -3.81
CA MET A 161 7.24 8.05 -4.56
C MET A 161 6.39 7.43 -5.67
N LEU A 162 6.95 6.52 -6.48
CA LEU A 162 6.22 5.89 -7.58
C LEU A 162 5.02 5.06 -7.08
N ALA A 163 5.22 4.27 -6.02
CA ALA A 163 4.17 3.47 -5.41
C ALA A 163 3.08 4.36 -4.78
N MET A 164 3.48 5.44 -4.10
CA MET A 164 2.55 6.40 -3.51
C MET A 164 1.67 7.05 -4.58
N LEU A 165 2.27 7.63 -5.62
CA LEU A 165 1.54 8.33 -6.69
C LEU A 165 0.55 7.39 -7.39
N THR A 166 1.02 6.20 -7.78
CA THR A 166 0.17 5.21 -8.47
C THR A 166 -0.99 4.76 -7.59
N THR A 167 -0.72 4.54 -6.30
CA THR A 167 -1.75 4.13 -5.34
C THR A 167 -2.78 5.23 -5.10
N ILE A 168 -2.37 6.50 -5.00
CA ILE A 168 -3.32 7.62 -4.85
C ILE A 168 -4.25 7.68 -6.07
N GLY A 169 -3.70 7.62 -7.28
CA GLY A 169 -4.50 7.61 -8.50
C GLY A 169 -5.49 6.43 -8.51
N ARG A 170 -5.02 5.24 -8.11
CA ARG A 170 -5.83 4.02 -8.02
C ARG A 170 -6.95 4.11 -6.99
N GLU A 171 -6.70 4.65 -5.80
CA GLU A 171 -7.72 4.80 -4.76
C GLU A 171 -8.80 5.80 -5.18
N ILE A 172 -8.45 6.88 -5.88
CA ILE A 172 -9.45 7.81 -6.44
C ILE A 172 -10.32 7.11 -7.49
N VAL A 173 -9.73 6.23 -8.32
CA VAL A 173 -10.48 5.42 -9.30
C VAL A 173 -11.42 4.45 -8.60
N LYS A 174 -10.98 3.86 -7.49
CA LYS A 174 -11.80 2.97 -6.68
C LYS A 174 -12.97 3.71 -6.01
N ASP A 175 -12.76 4.91 -5.50
CA ASP A 175 -13.87 5.72 -4.96
C ASP A 175 -14.93 6.05 -6.05
N MET A 176 -14.54 6.08 -7.33
CA MET A 176 -15.48 6.25 -8.44
C MET A 176 -16.26 4.97 -8.77
N GLU A 177 -15.66 3.81 -8.54
CA GLU A 177 -16.29 2.49 -8.62
C GLU A 177 -17.29 2.31 -7.47
N ASP A 178 -16.90 2.67 -6.25
CA ASP A 178 -17.70 2.50 -5.02
C ASP A 178 -18.70 3.65 -4.76
N LEU A 179 -18.83 4.61 -5.69
CA LEU A 179 -19.54 5.88 -5.49
C LEU A 179 -20.96 5.75 -4.92
N GLU A 180 -21.76 4.83 -5.46
CA GLU A 180 -23.16 4.66 -5.04
C GLU A 180 -23.27 4.03 -3.64
N GLY A 181 -22.34 3.15 -3.29
CA GLY A 181 -22.24 2.57 -1.94
C GLY A 181 -21.80 3.62 -0.92
N ASP A 182 -20.73 4.35 -1.23
CA ASP A 182 -20.18 5.42 -0.38
C ASP A 182 -21.20 6.51 -0.07
N LYS A 183 -22.04 6.89 -1.05
CA LYS A 183 -23.13 7.86 -0.83
C LYS A 183 -24.17 7.35 0.16
N LYS A 184 -24.58 6.08 0.07
CA LYS A 184 -25.55 5.47 0.99
C LYS A 184 -25.01 5.40 2.42
N GLU A 185 -23.70 5.26 2.57
CA GLU A 185 -23.01 5.23 3.86
C GLU A 185 -22.66 6.62 4.42
N GLY A 186 -22.99 7.70 3.68
CA GLY A 186 -22.69 9.07 4.10
C GLY A 186 -21.20 9.43 4.05
N ALA A 187 -20.39 8.73 3.25
CA ALA A 187 -18.99 9.07 3.05
C ALA A 187 -18.84 10.37 2.23
N VAL A 188 -17.72 11.08 2.42
CA VAL A 188 -17.42 12.31 1.67
C VAL A 188 -16.12 12.12 0.89
N THR A 189 -16.13 11.19 -0.06
CA THR A 189 -14.99 10.90 -0.94
C THR A 189 -14.85 11.95 -2.05
N LEU A 190 -13.68 11.99 -2.71
CA LEU A 190 -13.40 12.92 -3.81
C LEU A 190 -14.51 12.94 -4.89
N PRO A 191 -14.92 11.81 -5.49
CA PRO A 191 -15.96 11.81 -6.52
C PRO A 191 -17.35 12.20 -6.02
N ILE A 192 -17.66 12.05 -4.73
CA ILE A 192 -18.88 12.59 -4.13
C ILE A 192 -18.82 14.12 -4.09
N ARG A 193 -17.67 14.68 -3.69
CA ARG A 193 -17.52 16.13 -3.48
C ARG A 193 -17.37 16.93 -4.77
N ILE A 194 -16.58 16.44 -5.72
CA ILE A 194 -16.21 17.21 -6.94
C ILE A 194 -16.70 16.55 -8.24
N GLY A 195 -17.38 15.40 -8.15
CA GLY A 195 -17.93 14.67 -9.30
C GLY A 195 -16.90 13.82 -10.06
N LYS A 196 -17.38 12.78 -10.74
CA LYS A 196 -16.55 11.79 -11.47
C LYS A 196 -15.57 12.45 -12.47
N ARG A 197 -16.01 13.50 -13.19
CA ARG A 197 -15.17 14.15 -14.22
C ARG A 197 -13.91 14.79 -13.61
N LYS A 198 -14.06 15.56 -12.53
CA LYS A 198 -12.91 16.22 -11.88
C LYS A 198 -12.06 15.19 -11.14
N SER A 199 -12.66 14.20 -10.48
CA SER A 199 -11.90 13.10 -9.85
C SER A 199 -11.08 12.30 -10.86
N THR A 200 -11.60 12.08 -12.07
CA THR A 200 -10.81 11.46 -13.15
C THR A 200 -9.58 12.29 -13.50
N MET A 201 -9.69 13.62 -13.57
CA MET A 201 -8.55 14.50 -13.84
C MET A 201 -7.50 14.42 -12.74
N VAL A 202 -7.93 14.41 -11.47
CA VAL A 202 -7.02 14.26 -10.33
C VAL A 202 -6.33 12.89 -10.35
N ALA A 203 -7.07 11.80 -10.59
CA ALA A 203 -6.48 10.46 -10.71
C ALA A 203 -5.46 10.39 -11.85
N LEU A 204 -5.80 10.94 -13.03
CA LEU A 204 -4.89 10.99 -14.19
C LEU A 204 -3.64 11.82 -13.90
N MET A 205 -3.76 12.93 -13.17
CA MET A 205 -2.60 13.74 -12.78
C MET A 205 -1.59 12.89 -11.99
N PHE A 206 -2.03 12.12 -11.00
CA PHE A 206 -1.16 11.22 -10.23
C PHE A 206 -0.57 10.09 -11.09
N ILE A 207 -1.38 9.50 -11.97
CA ILE A 207 -0.94 8.44 -12.89
C ILE A 207 0.13 8.96 -13.87
N ILE A 208 -0.12 10.10 -14.51
CA ILE A 208 0.80 10.70 -15.47
C ILE A 208 2.09 11.09 -14.76
N LEU A 209 2.01 11.67 -13.55
CA LEU A 209 3.19 12.00 -12.77
C LEU A 209 4.00 10.74 -12.42
N ALA A 210 3.36 9.63 -12.04
CA ALA A 210 4.06 8.36 -11.81
C ALA A 210 4.78 7.85 -13.07
N VAL A 211 4.15 7.96 -14.25
CA VAL A 211 4.77 7.58 -15.53
C VAL A 211 5.96 8.48 -15.87
N LEU A 212 5.82 9.80 -15.73
CA LEU A 212 6.89 10.76 -16.04
C LEU A 212 8.10 10.59 -15.11
N LEU A 213 7.86 10.26 -13.85
CA LEU A 213 8.92 10.02 -12.87
C LEU A 213 9.47 8.60 -12.92
N SER A 214 8.85 7.67 -13.66
CA SER A 214 9.30 6.28 -13.69
C SER A 214 10.74 6.08 -14.20
N PRO A 215 11.31 6.90 -15.10
CA PRO A 215 12.71 6.76 -15.52
C PRO A 215 13.75 7.23 -14.49
N ILE A 216 13.34 7.97 -13.45
CA ILE A 216 14.25 8.55 -12.44
C ILE A 216 15.21 7.54 -11.81
N PRO A 217 14.79 6.33 -11.40
CA PRO A 217 15.71 5.34 -10.85
C PRO A 217 16.89 5.02 -11.77
N VAL A 218 16.70 5.04 -13.09
CA VAL A 218 17.78 4.75 -14.04
C VAL A 218 18.65 5.98 -14.28
N ILE A 219 18.05 7.16 -14.37
CA ILE A 219 18.77 8.43 -14.55
C ILE A 219 19.76 8.67 -13.40
N PHE A 220 19.39 8.32 -12.17
CA PHE A 220 20.26 8.43 -10.99
C PHE A 220 21.14 7.21 -10.74
N GLY A 221 21.15 6.22 -11.64
CA GLY A 221 21.96 5.00 -11.50
C GLY A 221 21.53 4.08 -10.36
N ILE A 222 20.29 4.21 -9.88
CA ILE A 222 19.71 3.37 -8.82
C ILE A 222 19.34 1.98 -9.36
N LEU A 223 18.82 1.91 -10.59
CA LEU A 223 18.44 0.66 -11.26
C LEU A 223 19.09 0.56 -12.63
N GLY A 224 19.36 -0.67 -13.07
CA GLY A 224 19.91 -0.94 -14.40
C GLY A 224 18.91 -0.67 -15.53
N THR A 225 19.40 -0.52 -16.77
CA THR A 225 18.56 -0.22 -17.96
C THR A 225 17.52 -1.30 -18.28
N SER A 226 17.73 -2.54 -17.81
CA SER A 226 16.74 -3.63 -17.88
C SER A 226 15.41 -3.28 -17.22
N TYR A 227 15.42 -2.40 -16.20
CA TYR A 227 14.23 -1.84 -15.58
C TYR A 227 13.33 -1.13 -16.59
N LEU A 228 13.90 -0.37 -17.54
CA LEU A 228 13.12 0.44 -18.49
C LEU A 228 12.24 -0.43 -19.39
N LEU A 229 12.71 -1.61 -19.77
CA LEU A 229 11.96 -2.54 -20.62
C LEU A 229 10.69 -3.04 -19.91
N VAL A 230 10.82 -3.44 -18.65
CA VAL A 230 9.69 -3.99 -17.87
C VAL A 230 8.77 -2.89 -17.38
N VAL A 231 9.31 -1.75 -16.94
CA VAL A 231 8.48 -0.63 -16.49
C VAL A 231 7.72 0.02 -17.65
N ALA A 232 8.25 0.01 -18.88
CA ALA A 232 7.51 0.50 -20.05
C ALA A 232 6.19 -0.26 -20.24
N LEU A 233 6.20 -1.59 -20.05
CA LEU A 233 4.98 -2.39 -20.08
C LEU A 233 4.01 -1.98 -18.95
N ALA A 234 4.52 -1.78 -17.73
CA ALA A 234 3.71 -1.28 -16.61
C ALA A 234 3.10 0.09 -16.93
N CYS A 235 3.87 1.03 -17.49
CA CYS A 235 3.40 2.35 -17.89
C CYS A 235 2.32 2.28 -18.98
N VAL A 236 2.47 1.41 -19.98
CA VAL A 236 1.43 1.20 -21.00
C VAL A 236 0.13 0.70 -20.36
N ILE A 237 0.20 -0.34 -19.51
CA ILE A 237 -0.98 -0.87 -18.82
C ILE A 237 -1.62 0.22 -17.94
N LEU A 238 -0.79 1.02 -17.25
CA LEU A 238 -1.23 2.10 -16.38
C LEU A 238 -1.95 3.21 -17.17
N LEU A 239 -1.42 3.61 -18.33
CA LEU A 239 -2.04 4.60 -19.22
C LEU A 239 -3.34 4.09 -19.85
N VAL A 240 -3.39 2.81 -20.25
CA VAL A 240 -4.63 2.16 -20.71
C VAL A 240 -5.67 2.17 -19.59
N GLY A 241 -5.26 1.82 -18.36
CA GLY A 241 -6.11 1.94 -17.16
C GLY A 241 -6.65 3.36 -16.99
N GLY A 242 -5.79 4.37 -17.12
CA GLY A 242 -6.16 5.79 -17.11
C GLY A 242 -7.20 6.16 -18.18
N ALA A 243 -7.01 5.68 -19.41
CA ALA A 243 -7.88 5.98 -20.54
C ALA A 243 -9.30 5.39 -20.37
N VAL A 244 -9.43 4.25 -19.68
CA VAL A 244 -10.73 3.58 -19.48
C VAL A 244 -11.48 4.03 -18.21
N ILE A 245 -10.89 4.88 -17.35
CA ILE A 245 -11.52 5.37 -16.10
C ILE A 245 -12.96 5.84 -16.32
N LYS A 246 -13.19 6.68 -17.33
CA LYS A 246 -14.53 7.24 -17.59
C LYS A 246 -15.54 6.19 -18.06
N LYS A 247 -15.06 5.16 -18.76
CA LYS A 247 -15.91 4.10 -19.35
C LYS A 247 -16.24 3.04 -18.31
N SER A 248 -15.24 2.59 -17.56
CA SER A 248 -15.37 1.56 -16.53
C SER A 248 -14.32 1.78 -15.44
N PRO A 249 -14.70 2.41 -14.31
CA PRO A 249 -13.84 2.57 -13.14
C PRO A 249 -13.33 1.22 -12.61
N SER A 250 -14.16 0.18 -12.61
CA SER A 250 -13.77 -1.18 -12.20
C SER A 250 -12.66 -1.76 -13.08
N MET A 251 -12.79 -1.67 -14.41
CA MET A 251 -11.75 -2.13 -15.33
C MET A 251 -10.47 -1.30 -15.18
N ALA A 252 -10.60 0.02 -15.00
CA ALA A 252 -9.47 0.90 -14.74
C ALA A 252 -8.72 0.51 -13.45
N SER A 253 -9.44 0.28 -12.35
CA SER A 253 -8.89 -0.16 -11.06
C SER A 253 -8.14 -1.48 -11.18
N LEU A 254 -8.68 -2.44 -11.95
CA LEU A 254 -8.02 -3.72 -12.23
C LEU A 254 -6.73 -3.53 -13.04
N LEU A 255 -6.77 -2.76 -14.13
CA LEU A 255 -5.60 -2.51 -14.98
C LEU A 255 -4.49 -1.77 -14.21
N ILE A 256 -4.84 -0.75 -13.44
CA ILE A 256 -3.87 -0.01 -12.60
C ILE A 256 -3.25 -0.97 -11.57
N LYS A 257 -4.04 -1.84 -10.94
CA LYS A 257 -3.51 -2.87 -10.03
C LYS A 257 -2.56 -3.84 -10.74
N SER A 258 -2.91 -4.27 -11.95
CA SER A 258 -2.03 -5.13 -12.77
C SER A 258 -0.73 -4.42 -13.14
N ALA A 259 -0.78 -3.14 -13.52
CA ALA A 259 0.40 -2.32 -13.77
C ALA A 259 1.30 -2.21 -12.53
N MET A 260 0.73 -2.03 -11.33
CA MET A 260 1.49 -2.02 -10.08
C MET A 260 2.22 -3.35 -9.85
N VAL A 261 1.58 -4.49 -10.13
CA VAL A 261 2.22 -5.81 -10.03
C VAL A 261 3.37 -5.95 -11.04
N VAL A 262 3.18 -5.53 -12.30
CA VAL A 262 4.25 -5.52 -13.31
C VAL A 262 5.40 -4.61 -12.88
N ALA A 263 5.12 -3.46 -12.28
CA ALA A 263 6.13 -2.54 -11.76
C ALA A 263 6.95 -3.14 -10.61
N LEU A 264 6.35 -3.98 -9.75
CA LEU A 264 7.09 -4.74 -8.72
C LEU A 264 8.16 -5.64 -9.36
N PHE A 265 7.82 -6.36 -10.43
CA PHE A 265 8.78 -7.16 -11.17
C PHE A 265 9.86 -6.31 -11.83
N ALA A 266 9.51 -5.12 -12.35
CA ALA A 266 10.48 -4.20 -12.91
C ALA A 266 11.54 -3.80 -11.88
N PHE A 267 11.14 -3.44 -10.65
CA PHE A 267 12.09 -3.08 -9.59
C PHE A 267 13.07 -4.21 -9.25
N ILE A 268 12.60 -5.46 -9.22
CA ILE A 268 13.46 -6.64 -8.97
C ILE A 268 14.47 -6.80 -10.12
N VAL A 269 14.00 -6.80 -11.37
CA VAL A 269 14.85 -6.95 -12.57
C VAL A 269 15.88 -5.82 -12.66
N GLY A 270 15.46 -4.60 -12.32
CA GLY A 270 16.33 -3.43 -12.28
C GLY A 270 17.44 -3.52 -11.24
N ALA A 271 17.16 -4.13 -10.07
CA ALA A 271 18.11 -4.26 -8.97
C ALA A 271 19.14 -5.37 -9.18
N MET A 272 18.77 -6.48 -9.84
CA MET A 272 19.66 -7.63 -10.05
C MET A 272 20.69 -7.41 -11.17
N LEU A 273 20.50 -6.39 -12.02
CA LEU A 273 21.31 -6.13 -13.20
C LEU A 273 22.03 -4.78 -13.15
N VAL A 274 22.12 -4.17 -11.97
CA VAL A 274 23.01 -3.01 -11.74
C VAL A 274 24.45 -3.54 -11.83
N LYS A 275 25.14 -3.21 -12.93
CA LYS A 275 26.59 -3.36 -13.07
C LYS A 275 27.27 -2.05 -12.71
#